data_AF-A0A1E5R2M5-F1
#
_entry.id   AF-A0A1E5R2M5-F1
#
_cell.length_a   1.000
_cell.length_b   1.000
_cell.length_c   1.000
_cell.angle_alpha   90.00
_cell.angle_beta   90.00
_cell.angle_gamma   90.00
#
_symmetry.space_group_name_H-M   'P 1'
#
loop_
_entity.id
_entity.type
_entity.pdbx_description
1 polymer ?
#
loop_
_entity_poly.entity_id
_entity_poly.type
_entity_poly.pdbx_seq_one_letter_code
_entity_poly.pdbx_strand_id
1 'polypeptide(L)'
;MSFKVWNSLSLLERQRFSTKFVQNYKKLYPGSKTNVSLNAMIVDMATFRDVPAVFQVFYNDISKLHMSETLNRNTYGRFSHPSFVELLYKEK
;
A
#
# COMPACT_ATOMS: atom_id res chain seq x y z
N MET A 1 -4.48 -10.54 -14.60
CA MET A 1 -3.21 -9.90 -14.24
C MET A 1 -2.83 -10.38 -12.84
N SER A 2 -1.57 -10.77 -12.62
CA SER A 2 -1.10 -11.20 -11.31
C SER A 2 -0.11 -10.17 -10.73
N PHE A 3 -0.09 -10.03 -9.41
CA PHE A 3 0.79 -9.12 -8.69
C PHE A 3 1.81 -9.92 -7.88
N LYS A 4 3.04 -9.42 -7.81
CA LYS A 4 4.08 -9.99 -6.95
C LYS A 4 3.59 -10.04 -5.50
N VAL A 5 3.86 -11.13 -4.79
CA VAL A 5 3.64 -11.21 -3.33
C VAL A 5 4.64 -10.34 -2.56
N TRP A 6 4.25 -9.79 -1.41
CA TRP A 6 5.10 -8.87 -0.62
C TRP A 6 6.52 -9.40 -0.37
N ASN A 7 6.64 -10.68 -0.04
CA ASN A 7 7.92 -11.30 0.31
C ASN A 7 8.88 -11.40 -0.89
N SER A 8 8.39 -11.35 -2.13
CA SER A 8 9.24 -11.33 -3.33
C SER A 8 9.68 -9.93 -3.75
N LEU A 9 9.13 -8.88 -3.13
CA LEU A 9 9.59 -7.51 -3.32
C LEU A 9 10.94 -7.31 -2.64
N SER A 10 11.86 -6.64 -3.34
CA SER A 10 13.07 -6.08 -2.75
C SER A 10 12.75 -5.02 -1.68
N LEU A 11 13.70 -4.75 -0.78
CA LEU A 11 13.55 -3.69 0.23
C LEU A 11 13.18 -2.34 -0.41
N LEU A 12 13.84 -1.98 -1.51
CA LEU A 12 13.57 -0.74 -2.23
C LEU A 12 12.14 -0.70 -2.79
N GLU A 13 11.65 -1.82 -3.34
CA GLU A 13 10.27 -1.91 -3.85
C GLU A 13 9.26 -1.73 -2.71
N ARG A 14 9.51 -2.34 -1.54
CA ARG A 14 8.66 -2.21 -0.33
C ARG A 14 8.66 -0.76 0.19
N GLN A 15 9.83 -0.14 0.35
CA GLN A 15 9.94 1.25 0.79
C GLN A 15 9.26 2.23 -0.17
N ARG A 16 9.42 1.99 -1.48
CA ARG A 16 8.77 2.78 -2.53
C ARG A 16 7.25 2.62 -2.49
N PHE A 17 6.75 1.40 -2.31
CA PHE A 17 5.31 1.17 -2.12
C PHE A 17 4.79 1.96 -0.94
N SER A 18 5.40 1.82 0.25
CA SER A 18 4.95 2.50 1.47
C SER A 18 4.93 4.02 1.30
N THR A 19 6.00 4.59 0.74
CA THR A 19 6.08 6.04 0.48
C THR A 19 4.98 6.51 -0.47
N LYS A 20 4.79 5.81 -1.59
CA LYS A 20 3.75 6.16 -2.57
C LYS A 20 2.34 5.95 -2.01
N PHE A 21 2.15 4.94 -1.16
CA PHE A 21 0.88 4.69 -0.49
C PHE A 21 0.49 5.88 0.39
N VAL A 22 1.41 6.37 1.24
CA VAL A 22 1.15 7.54 2.09
C VAL A 22 0.85 8.79 1.26
N GLN A 23 1.61 9.01 0.18
CA GLN A 23 1.37 10.13 -0.73
C GLN A 23 0.00 10.04 -1.43
N ASN A 24 -0.37 8.87 -1.95
CA ASN A 24 -1.66 8.63 -2.58
C ASN A 24 -2.81 8.80 -1.58
N TYR A 25 -2.67 8.25 -0.36
CA TYR A 25 -3.67 8.40 0.69
C TYR A 25 -3.89 9.87 1.05
N LYS A 26 -2.81 10.64 1.23
CA LYS A 26 -2.91 12.08 1.51
C LYS A 26 -3.56 12.86 0.37
N LYS A 27 -3.30 12.49 -0.88
CA LYS A 27 -3.93 13.11 -2.05
C LYS A 27 -5.44 12.84 -2.10
N LEU A 28 -5.87 11.61 -1.80
CA LEU A 28 -7.29 11.23 -1.80
C LEU A 28 -8.04 11.75 -0.57
N TYR A 29 -7.38 11.82 0.58
CA TYR A 29 -7.99 12.14 1.87
C TYR A 29 -7.19 13.20 2.64
N PRO A 30 -7.05 14.44 2.12
CA PRO A 30 -6.14 15.45 2.68
C PRO A 30 -6.47 15.85 4.13
N GLY A 31 -7.75 15.86 4.51
CA GLY A 31 -8.19 16.18 5.88
C GLY A 31 -8.13 15.02 6.88
N SER A 32 -7.66 13.84 6.48
CA SER A 32 -7.65 12.68 7.37
C SER A 32 -6.53 12.75 8.42
N LYS A 33 -6.88 12.59 9.70
CA LYS A 33 -5.89 12.47 10.79
C LYS A 33 -4.93 11.28 10.60
N THR A 34 -5.35 10.26 9.86
CA THR A 34 -4.51 9.12 9.48
C THR A 34 -3.25 9.54 8.70
N ASN A 35 -3.27 10.69 8.03
CA ASN A 35 -2.07 11.23 7.35
C ASN A 35 -0.91 11.46 8.32
N VAL A 36 -1.16 11.88 9.55
CA VAL A 36 -0.10 12.10 10.55
C VAL A 36 0.55 10.78 10.93
N SER A 37 -0.27 9.77 11.25
CA SER A 37 0.20 8.43 11.61
C SER A 37 0.96 7.76 10.46
N LEU A 38 0.40 7.78 9.25
CA LEU A 38 1.04 7.22 8.06
C LEU A 38 2.36 7.91 7.73
N ASN A 39 2.42 9.24 7.86
CA ASN A 39 3.65 9.98 7.61
C ASN A 39 4.73 9.62 8.65
N ALA A 40 4.36 9.56 9.94
CA ALA A 40 5.29 9.17 11.01
C ALA A 40 5.90 7.77 10.78
N MET A 41 5.14 6.82 10.25
CA MET A 41 5.62 5.47 9.96
C MET A 41 6.67 5.41 8.84
N ILE A 42 6.71 6.41 7.95
CA ILE A 42 7.64 6.40 6.80
C ILE A 42 8.88 7.28 6.99
N VAL A 43 8.96 8.10 8.05
CA VAL A 43 10.03 9.11 8.22
C VAL A 43 11.42 8.50 8.22
N ASP A 44 11.62 7.33 8.85
CA ASP A 44 12.96 6.74 9.03
C ASP A 44 13.14 5.37 8.38
N MET A 45 12.25 4.95 7.49
CA MET A 45 12.36 3.65 6.80
C MET A 45 13.69 3.48 6.06
N ALA A 46 14.16 4.55 5.39
CA ALA A 46 15.43 4.53 4.68
C ALA A 46 16.62 4.38 5.63
N THR A 47 16.57 5.09 6.76
CA THR A 47 17.61 5.07 7.80
C THR A 47 17.74 3.68 8.42
N PHE A 48 16.62 3.06 8.79
CA PHE A 48 16.61 1.73 9.43
C PHE A 48 16.69 0.57 8.44
N ARG A 49 16.69 0.84 7.12
CA ARG A 49 16.64 -0.18 6.06
C ARG A 49 15.48 -1.17 6.25
N ASP A 50 14.36 -0.66 6.72
CA ASP A 50 13.19 -1.46 7.06
C ASP A 50 11.89 -0.81 6.55
N VAL A 51 10.80 -1.56 6.63
CA VAL A 51 9.44 -1.10 6.34
C VAL A 51 8.50 -1.64 7.42
N PRO A 52 7.71 -0.78 8.09
CA PRO A 52 6.74 -1.22 9.07
C PRO A 52 5.80 -2.30 8.52
N ALA A 53 5.61 -3.38 9.29
CA ALA A 53 4.84 -4.56 8.88
C ALA A 53 3.40 -4.23 8.44
N VAL A 54 2.82 -3.12 8.92
CA VAL A 54 1.48 -2.68 8.51
C VAL A 54 1.39 -2.44 6.99
N PHE A 55 2.47 -2.03 6.32
CA PHE A 55 2.46 -1.83 4.87
C PHE A 55 2.36 -3.14 4.09
N GLN A 56 2.83 -4.26 4.66
CA GLN A 56 2.58 -5.59 4.10
C GLN A 56 1.09 -5.93 4.13
N VAL A 57 0.40 -5.61 5.23
CA VAL A 57 -1.05 -5.82 5.35
C VAL A 57 -1.78 -5.03 4.27
N PHE A 58 -1.47 -3.75 4.12
CA PHE A 58 -2.09 -2.90 3.09
C PHE A 58 -1.83 -3.42 1.67
N TYR A 59 -0.59 -3.81 1.37
CA TYR A 59 -0.24 -4.37 0.06
C TYR A 59 -1.05 -5.62 -0.26
N ASN A 60 -1.13 -6.55 0.69
CA ASN A 60 -1.85 -7.80 0.53
C ASN A 60 -3.35 -7.59 0.39
N ASP A 61 -3.94 -6.68 1.16
CA ASP A 61 -5.37 -6.38 1.10
C ASP A 61 -5.75 -5.74 -0.25
N ILE A 62 -4.95 -4.79 -0.75
CA ILE A 62 -5.17 -4.19 -2.07
C ILE A 62 -5.04 -5.27 -3.16
N SER A 63 -3.99 -6.10 -3.10
CA SER A 63 -3.78 -7.16 -4.10
C SER A 63 -4.96 -8.15 -4.13
N LYS A 64 -5.40 -8.65 -2.96
CA LYS A 64 -6.53 -9.56 -2.84
C LYS A 64 -7.83 -8.96 -3.38
N LEU A 65 -8.11 -7.70 -3.05
CA LEU A 65 -9.30 -7.00 -3.53
C LEU A 65 -9.37 -6.96 -5.05
N HIS A 66 -8.24 -6.81 -5.73
CA HIS A 66 -8.21 -6.67 -7.19
C HIS A 66 -7.98 -7.97 -7.95
N MET A 67 -7.53 -9.03 -7.28
CA MET A 67 -7.46 -10.38 -7.84
C MET A 67 -8.78 -11.16 -7.66
N SER A 68 -9.63 -10.77 -6.70
CA SER A 68 -10.90 -11.43 -6.46
C SER A 68 -12.05 -10.73 -7.16
N GLU A 69 -12.77 -11.47 -8.01
CA GLU A 69 -14.02 -11.02 -8.62
C GLU A 69 -15.21 -11.06 -7.64
N THR A 70 -15.05 -11.72 -6.49
CA THR A 70 -16.12 -12.02 -5.53
C THR A 70 -16.06 -11.19 -4.25
N LEU A 71 -14.95 -10.47 -3.99
CA LEU A 71 -14.82 -9.63 -2.81
C LEU A 71 -15.63 -8.33 -2.97
N ASN A 72 -16.58 -8.10 -2.06
CA ASN A 72 -17.36 -6.88 -2.02
C ASN A 72 -16.44 -5.68 -1.76
N ARG A 73 -16.39 -4.74 -2.72
CA ARG A 73 -15.56 -3.52 -2.62
C ARG A 73 -15.93 -2.64 -1.42
N ASN A 74 -17.17 -2.76 -0.91
CA ASN A 74 -17.61 -2.07 0.29
C ASN A 74 -16.89 -2.56 1.55
N THR A 75 -16.36 -3.78 1.56
CA THR A 75 -15.67 -4.37 2.73
C THR A 75 -14.25 -3.82 2.94
N TYR A 76 -13.61 -3.30 1.89
CA TYR A 76 -12.21 -2.83 1.93
C TYR A 76 -12.09 -1.30 2.07
N GLY A 77 -13.22 -0.61 2.21
CA GLY A 77 -13.30 0.81 2.56
C GLY A 77 -12.45 1.70 1.65
N ARG A 78 -11.60 2.54 2.27
CA ARG A 78 -10.83 3.58 1.57
C ARG A 78 -9.75 3.05 0.61
N PHE A 79 -9.35 1.78 0.72
CA PHE A 79 -8.32 1.20 -0.16
C PHE A 79 -8.88 0.63 -1.47
N SER A 80 -10.20 0.63 -1.65
CA SER A 80 -10.86 0.23 -2.89
C SER A 80 -10.68 1.22 -4.05
N HIS A 81 -10.12 2.40 -3.79
CA HIS A 81 -9.88 3.39 -4.83
C HIS A 81 -8.85 2.88 -5.86
N PRO A 82 -9.13 2.94 -7.18
CA PRO A 82 -8.26 2.35 -8.21
C PRO A 82 -6.80 2.79 -8.18
N SER A 83 -6.51 4.01 -7.71
CA SER A 83 -5.13 4.51 -7.62
C SER A 83 -4.25 3.71 -6.64
N PHE A 84 -4.81 2.94 -5.72
CA PHE A 84 -4.02 2.04 -4.86
C PHE A 84 -3.50 0.82 -5.64
N VAL A 85 -4.21 0.36 -6.67
CA VAL A 85 -3.80 -0.77 -7.52
C VAL A 85 -2.57 -0.42 -8.34
N GLU A 86 -2.51 0.82 -8.80
CA GLU A 86 -1.38 1.35 -9.59
C GLU A 86 -0.06 1.36 -8.79
N LEU A 87 -0.13 1.16 -7.48
CA LEU A 87 1.03 1.05 -6.61
C LEU A 87 1.59 -0.38 -6.50
N LEU A 88 0.81 -1.39 -6.91
CA LEU A 88 1.22 -2.79 -6.86
C LEU A 88 2.23 -3.13 -7.96
N TYR A 89 3.10 -4.10 -7.70
CA TYR A 89 4.05 -4.60 -8.68
C TYR A 89 3.45 -5.78 -9.44
N LYS A 90 3.38 -5.66 -10.77
CA LYS A 90 2.90 -6.75 -11.64
C LYS A 90 3.95 -7.87 -11.72
N GLU A 91 3.49 -9.10 -11.81
CA GLU A 91 4.33 -10.21 -12.25
C GLU A 91 4.69 -10.01 -13.74
N LYS A 92 5.93 -10.36 -14.10
CA LYS A 92 6.40 -10.31 -15.49
C LYS A 92 5.87 -11.51 -16.26
#